data_AF-C8N9J5-F1
#
_entry.id   AF-C8N9J5-F1
#
_cell.length_a   1.000
_cell.length_b   1.000
_cell.length_c   1.000
_cell.angle_alpha   90.00
_cell.angle_beta   90.00
_cell.angle_gamma   90.00
#
_symmetry.space_group_name_H-M   'P 1'
#
loop_
_entity.id
_entity.type
_entity.pdbx_description
1 polymer ?
#
loop_
_entity_poly.entity_id
_entity_poly.type
_entity_poly.pdbx_seq_one_letter_code
_entity_poly.pdbx_strand_id
1 'polypeptide(L)'
;MKKLQKGFTLIELMIVIAIIGILAAIALPAYQDYIARSQMTEGFNLAGGQKGALSEFYADKGRWPSNNTEAGIAAASQITGKYVANVAVNASQITATMKSSEISKGIQGKTITLTGTVAGNPQDQGSYQWACESNASAKYLPASCR
;
A
#
# COMPACT_ATOMS: atom_id res chain seq x y z
N MET A 1 52.78 -35.14 7.58
CA MET A 1 52.79 -34.35 6.33
C MET A 1 51.80 -33.19 6.49
N LYS A 2 52.27 -31.93 6.51
CA LYS A 2 51.39 -30.76 6.56
C LYS A 2 50.74 -30.60 5.18
N LYS A 3 49.41 -30.81 5.07
CA LYS A 3 48.68 -30.50 3.85
C LYS A 3 48.81 -28.99 3.59
N LEU A 4 49.46 -28.61 2.49
CA LEU A 4 49.42 -27.24 2.00
C LEU A 4 47.96 -26.92 1.61
N GLN A 5 47.32 -26.03 2.36
CA GLN A 5 46.01 -25.50 1.97
C GLN A 5 46.19 -24.71 0.67
N LYS A 6 45.55 -25.16 -0.41
CA LYS A 6 45.44 -24.38 -1.65
C LYS A 6 44.58 -23.16 -1.35
N GLY A 7 45.18 -21.98 -1.45
CA GLY A 7 44.46 -20.70 -1.35
C GLY A 7 43.60 -20.44 -2.58
N PHE A 8 42.62 -19.56 -2.43
CA PHE A 8 41.75 -19.07 -3.51
C PHE A 8 42.53 -18.16 -4.47
N THR A 9 42.28 -18.24 -5.77
CA THR A 9 42.95 -17.37 -6.75
C THR A 9 42.23 -16.02 -6.87
N LEU A 10 42.99 -14.97 -7.21
CA LEU A 10 42.42 -13.65 -7.52
C LEU A 10 41.41 -13.70 -8.68
N ILE A 11 41.65 -14.58 -9.65
CA ILE A 11 40.76 -14.77 -10.81
C ILE A 11 39.42 -15.36 -10.36
N GLU A 12 39.43 -16.39 -9.51
CA GLU A 12 38.19 -16.96 -8.95
C GLU A 12 37.40 -15.91 -8.18
N LEU A 13 38.08 -15.05 -7.40
CA LEU A 13 37.42 -13.99 -6.65
C LEU A 13 36.77 -12.94 -7.59
N MET A 14 37.47 -12.54 -8.65
CA MET A 14 36.95 -11.57 -9.62
C MET A 14 35.73 -12.10 -10.39
N ILE A 15 35.73 -13.38 -10.77
CA ILE A 15 34.58 -14.01 -11.44
C ILE A 15 33.37 -14.03 -10.51
N VAL A 16 33.57 -14.37 -9.22
CA VAL A 16 32.49 -14.36 -8.23
C VAL A 16 31.89 -12.97 -8.06
N ILE A 17 32.73 -11.93 -7.95
CA ILE A 17 32.26 -10.54 -7.85
C ILE A 17 31.47 -10.13 -9.10
N ALA A 18 31.93 -10.52 -10.30
CA ALA A 18 31.22 -10.22 -11.54
C ALA A 18 29.83 -10.87 -11.57
N ILE A 19 29.71 -12.13 -11.19
CA ILE A 19 28.41 -12.84 -11.13
C ILE A 19 27.48 -12.18 -10.09
N ILE A 20 27.99 -11.87 -8.89
CA ILE A 20 27.22 -11.17 -7.85
C ILE A 20 26.74 -9.81 -8.35
N GLY A 21 27.58 -9.07 -9.07
CA GLY A 21 27.23 -7.76 -9.65
C GLY A 21 26.04 -7.85 -10.62
N ILE A 22 26.04 -8.84 -11.52
CA ILE A 22 24.94 -9.07 -12.47
C ILE A 22 23.65 -9.44 -11.73
N LEU A 23 23.72 -10.36 -10.77
CA LEU A 23 22.55 -10.78 -9.99
C LEU A 23 21.97 -9.62 -9.17
N ALA A 24 22.83 -8.80 -8.56
CA ALA A 24 22.41 -7.64 -7.78
C ALA A 24 21.70 -6.59 -8.65
N ALA A 25 22.19 -6.33 -9.87
CA ALA A 25 21.57 -5.36 -10.78
C ALA A 25 20.13 -5.73 -11.15
N ILE A 26 19.82 -7.03 -11.27
CA ILE A 26 18.48 -7.53 -11.59
C ILE A 26 17.61 -7.63 -10.33
N ALA A 27 18.17 -8.12 -9.22
CA ALA A 27 17.42 -8.40 -8.00
C ALA A 27 17.04 -7.13 -7.22
N LEU A 28 17.90 -6.11 -7.18
CA LEU A 28 17.66 -4.91 -6.37
C LEU A 28 16.41 -4.12 -6.80
N PRO A 29 16.17 -3.83 -8.10
CA PRO A 29 14.95 -3.14 -8.52
C PRO A 29 13.68 -3.92 -8.19
N ALA A 30 13.70 -5.24 -8.40
CA ALA A 30 12.56 -6.11 -8.09
C ALA A 30 12.26 -6.15 -6.58
N TYR A 31 13.30 -6.21 -5.75
CA TYR A 31 13.16 -6.17 -4.30
C TYR A 31 12.63 -4.82 -3.81
N GLN A 32 13.11 -3.70 -4.38
CA GLN A 32 12.57 -2.37 -4.07
C GLN A 32 11.08 -2.25 -4.44
N ASP A 33 10.68 -2.79 -5.59
CA ASP A 33 9.28 -2.82 -6.01
C ASP A 33 8.40 -3.68 -5.07
N TYR A 34 8.93 -4.80 -4.57
CA TYR A 34 8.27 -5.63 -3.56
C TYR A 34 8.08 -4.88 -2.23
N ILE A 35 9.11 -4.22 -1.73
CA ILE A 35 9.04 -3.44 -0.48
C ILE A 35 8.04 -2.29 -0.62
N ALA A 36 8.08 -1.54 -1.73
CA ALA A 36 7.11 -0.48 -2.00
C ALA A 36 5.68 -1.02 -2.00
N ARG A 37 5.43 -2.18 -2.61
CA ARG A 37 4.11 -2.80 -2.58
C ARG A 37 3.67 -3.22 -1.18
N SER A 38 4.58 -3.82 -0.40
CA SER A 38 4.29 -4.18 0.99
C SER A 38 3.90 -2.95 1.81
N GLN A 39 4.58 -1.81 1.60
CA GLN A 39 4.24 -0.55 2.24
C GLN A 39 2.85 -0.04 1.80
N MET A 40 2.53 -0.10 0.51
CA MET A 40 1.21 0.29 0.00
C MET A 40 0.07 -0.59 0.52
N THR A 41 0.32 -1.89 0.76
CA THR A 41 -0.67 -2.79 1.37
C THR A 41 -1.07 -2.33 2.78
N GLU A 42 -0.17 -1.72 3.56
CA GLU A 42 -0.54 -1.12 4.85
C GLU A 42 -1.56 0.01 4.66
N GLY A 43 -1.32 0.91 3.70
CA GLY A 43 -2.26 1.97 3.32
C GLY A 43 -3.63 1.43 2.92
N PHE A 44 -3.65 0.40 2.06
CA PHE A 44 -4.88 -0.26 1.65
C PHE A 44 -5.64 -0.88 2.83
N ASN A 45 -4.93 -1.53 3.75
CA ASN A 45 -5.54 -2.17 4.92
C ASN A 45 -6.11 -1.14 5.91
N LEU A 46 -5.37 -0.05 6.19
CA LEU A 46 -5.83 1.00 7.09
C LEU A 46 -7.05 1.74 6.52
N ALA A 47 -7.05 2.04 5.22
CA ALA A 47 -8.23 2.58 4.55
C ALA A 47 -9.38 1.56 4.52
N GLY A 48 -9.08 0.30 4.22
CA GLY A 48 -10.05 -0.80 4.17
C GLY A 48 -10.76 -1.03 5.51
N GLY A 49 -10.06 -0.84 6.63
CA GLY A 49 -10.65 -0.91 7.96
C GLY A 49 -11.75 0.11 8.22
N GLN A 50 -11.80 1.23 7.49
CA GLN A 50 -12.82 2.27 7.65
C GLN A 50 -14.09 2.01 6.83
N LYS A 51 -14.08 1.03 5.91
CA LYS A 51 -15.24 0.71 5.06
C LYS A 51 -16.49 0.39 5.86
N GLY A 52 -16.34 -0.35 6.97
CA GLY A 52 -17.45 -0.75 7.84
C GLY A 52 -18.21 0.45 8.40
N ALA A 53 -17.49 1.42 8.98
CA ALA A 53 -18.07 2.62 9.54
C ALA A 53 -18.82 3.46 8.48
N LEU A 54 -18.27 3.57 7.28
CA LEU A 54 -18.92 4.31 6.18
C LEU A 54 -20.18 3.60 5.69
N SER A 55 -20.13 2.27 5.53
CA SER A 55 -21.28 1.47 5.15
C SER A 55 -22.39 1.52 6.21
N GLU A 56 -22.04 1.48 7.49
CA GLU A 56 -22.99 1.61 8.59
C GLU A 56 -23.62 3.01 8.63
N PHE A 57 -22.81 4.06 8.48
CA PHE A 57 -23.29 5.43 8.43
C PHE A 57 -24.27 5.63 7.26
N TYR A 58 -23.95 5.08 6.07
CA TYR A 58 -24.86 5.14 4.95
C TYR A 58 -26.17 4.38 5.22
N ALA A 59 -26.11 3.20 5.83
CA ALA A 59 -27.29 2.42 6.17
C ALA A 59 -28.22 3.15 7.14
N ASP A 60 -27.67 3.87 8.12
CA ASP A 60 -28.44 4.62 9.12
C ASP A 60 -28.95 5.98 8.61
N LYS A 61 -28.12 6.72 7.85
CA LYS A 61 -28.41 8.11 7.44
C LYS A 61 -28.86 8.26 5.99
N GLY A 62 -28.77 7.22 5.17
CA GLY A 62 -29.10 7.24 3.74
C GLY A 62 -28.14 8.08 2.88
N ARG A 63 -26.98 8.49 3.43
CA ARG A 63 -25.95 9.28 2.73
C ARG A 63 -24.57 8.96 3.27
N TRP A 64 -23.53 9.26 2.50
CA TRP A 64 -22.16 9.13 2.96
C TRP A 64 -21.78 10.24 3.97
N PRO A 65 -20.85 9.97 4.91
CA PRO A 65 -20.36 10.96 5.85
C PRO A 65 -19.40 11.94 5.14
N SER A 66 -19.44 13.22 5.51
CA SER A 66 -18.58 14.25 4.92
C SER A 66 -17.13 14.18 5.41
N ASN A 67 -16.88 13.60 6.58
CA ASN A 67 -15.56 13.52 7.21
C ASN A 67 -15.46 12.38 8.24
N ASN A 68 -14.26 12.15 8.77
CA ASN A 68 -13.98 11.11 9.77
C ASN A 68 -14.83 11.21 11.05
N THR A 69 -14.97 12.43 11.59
CA THR A 69 -15.70 12.63 12.85
C THR A 69 -17.19 12.33 12.68
N GLU A 70 -17.77 12.74 11.55
CA GLU A 70 -19.16 12.42 11.22
C GLU A 70 -19.34 10.91 10.99
N ALA A 71 -18.36 10.24 10.38
CA ALA A 71 -18.33 8.79 10.22
C ALA A 71 -18.14 8.03 11.56
N GLY A 72 -17.95 8.73 12.69
CA GLY A 72 -17.76 8.11 14.00
C GLY A 72 -16.38 7.46 14.20
N ILE A 73 -15.39 7.82 13.37
CA ILE A 73 -14.02 7.28 13.45
C ILE A 73 -13.03 8.35 13.91
N ALA A 74 -11.82 7.92 14.26
CA ALA A 74 -10.74 8.81 14.67
C ALA A 74 -10.42 9.87 13.60
N ALA A 75 -9.96 11.04 14.03
CA ALA A 75 -9.58 12.11 13.11
C ALA A 75 -8.52 11.63 12.11
N ALA A 76 -8.52 12.21 10.90
CA ALA A 76 -7.67 11.70 9.81
C ALA A 76 -6.17 11.61 10.17
N SER A 77 -5.68 12.61 10.92
CA SER A 77 -4.30 12.67 11.42
C SER A 77 -3.97 11.67 12.52
N GLN A 78 -4.96 10.97 13.08
CA GLN A 78 -4.78 9.96 14.13
C GLN A 78 -4.78 8.54 13.55
N ILE A 79 -5.39 8.34 12.38
CA ILE A 79 -5.31 7.07 11.67
C ILE A 79 -3.99 7.03 10.89
N THR A 80 -2.94 6.61 11.59
CA THR A 80 -1.56 6.57 11.07
C THR A 80 -0.95 5.18 11.21
N GLY A 81 0.09 4.92 10.42
CA GLY A 81 0.80 3.65 10.42
C GLY A 81 2.31 3.81 10.33
N LYS A 82 3.01 2.71 10.14
CA LYS A 82 4.46 2.73 9.91
C LYS A 82 4.77 3.50 8.63
N TYR A 83 4.05 3.26 7.55
CA TYR A 83 4.26 3.90 6.25
C TYR A 83 3.17 4.91 5.84
N VAL A 84 2.09 4.98 6.61
CA VAL A 84 0.91 5.81 6.33
C VAL A 84 0.90 7.06 7.21
N ALA A 85 0.71 8.22 6.59
CA ALA A 85 0.70 9.53 7.24
C ALA A 85 -0.67 9.92 7.79
N ASN A 86 -1.75 9.56 7.10
CA ASN A 86 -3.13 9.81 7.53
C ASN A 86 -4.11 8.96 6.71
N VAL A 87 -5.34 8.80 7.23
CA VAL A 87 -6.48 8.26 6.47
C VAL A 87 -7.66 9.21 6.60
N ALA A 88 -8.03 9.85 5.51
CA ALA A 88 -9.11 10.83 5.46
C ALA A 88 -10.36 10.25 4.79
N VAL A 89 -11.52 10.59 5.34
CA VAL A 89 -12.82 10.33 4.74
C VAL A 89 -13.33 11.63 4.12
N ASN A 90 -13.83 11.54 2.90
CA ASN A 90 -14.54 12.62 2.23
C ASN A 90 -15.69 12.01 1.41
N ALA A 91 -16.92 12.17 1.90
CA ALA A 91 -18.10 11.54 1.31
C ALA A 91 -17.90 10.02 1.17
N SER A 92 -18.03 9.50 -0.05
CA SER A 92 -17.86 8.08 -0.35
C SER A 92 -16.40 7.61 -0.43
N GLN A 93 -15.43 8.51 -0.26
CA GLN A 93 -14.02 8.21 -0.46
C GLN A 93 -13.28 8.08 0.86
N ILE A 94 -12.48 7.02 0.97
CA ILE A 94 -11.49 6.81 2.04
C ILE A 94 -10.11 6.89 1.41
N THR A 95 -9.32 7.90 1.75
CA THR A 95 -8.00 8.14 1.19
C THR A 95 -6.93 7.92 2.24
N ALA A 96 -6.11 6.88 2.07
CA ALA A 96 -4.86 6.72 2.81
C ALA A 96 -3.73 7.45 2.09
N THR A 97 -3.03 8.31 2.81
CA THR A 97 -1.85 9.03 2.30
C THR A 97 -0.58 8.41 2.86
N MET A 98 0.35 8.02 1.99
CA MET A 98 1.65 7.50 2.38
C MET A 98 2.57 8.62 2.90
N LYS A 99 3.51 8.29 3.80
CA LYS A 99 4.50 9.25 4.30
C LYS A 99 5.38 9.83 3.18
N SER A 100 5.90 11.03 3.40
CA SER A 100 6.77 11.73 2.44
C SER A 100 8.24 11.35 2.57
N SER A 101 8.65 10.74 3.69
CA SER A 101 10.01 10.33 3.98
C SER A 101 10.06 8.92 4.59
N GLU A 102 11.26 8.33 4.63
CA GLU A 102 11.52 7.01 5.26
C GLU A 102 10.72 5.82 4.66
N ILE A 103 10.18 6.01 3.46
CA ILE A 103 9.51 4.96 2.68
C ILE A 103 10.10 4.88 1.26
N SER A 104 9.72 3.85 0.50
CA SER A 104 10.19 3.64 -0.86
C SER A 104 9.90 4.86 -1.75
N LYS A 105 10.91 5.36 -2.46
CA LYS A 105 10.83 6.60 -3.25
C LYS A 105 9.65 6.66 -4.23
N GLY A 106 9.30 5.52 -4.84
CA GLY A 106 8.20 5.43 -5.80
C GLY A 106 6.80 5.66 -5.21
N ILE A 107 6.65 5.67 -3.88
CA ILE A 107 5.36 5.79 -3.19
C ILE A 107 5.29 6.94 -2.19
N GLN A 108 6.35 7.76 -2.08
CA GLN A 108 6.37 8.91 -1.16
C GLN A 108 5.26 9.90 -1.48
N GLY A 109 4.43 10.22 -0.48
CA GLY A 109 3.27 11.11 -0.62
C GLY A 109 2.18 10.61 -1.57
N LYS A 110 2.26 9.35 -2.03
CA LYS A 110 1.22 8.75 -2.87
C LYS A 110 0.02 8.34 -2.04
N THR A 111 -1.11 8.13 -2.69
CA THR A 111 -2.39 7.85 -2.03
C THR A 111 -3.01 6.56 -2.53
N ILE A 112 -3.80 5.92 -1.67
CA ILE A 112 -4.74 4.86 -2.03
C ILE A 112 -6.13 5.37 -1.64
N THR A 113 -7.03 5.41 -2.62
CA THR A 113 -8.39 5.89 -2.45
C THR A 113 -9.35 4.74 -2.66
N LEU A 114 -10.20 4.48 -1.67
CA LEU A 114 -11.29 3.52 -1.75
C LEU A 114 -12.59 4.30 -1.91
N THR A 115 -13.31 4.06 -2.99
CA THR A 115 -14.57 4.76 -3.30
C THR A 115 -15.73 3.79 -3.14
N GLY A 116 -16.61 4.09 -2.18
CA GLY A 116 -17.84 3.36 -1.95
C GLY A 116 -18.93 3.76 -2.95
N THR A 117 -19.58 2.78 -3.54
CA THR A 117 -20.81 2.97 -4.31
C THR A 117 -21.89 2.07 -3.74
N VAL A 118 -23.10 2.60 -3.69
CA VAL A 118 -24.28 1.80 -3.36
C VAL A 118 -24.80 1.22 -4.66
N ALA A 119 -25.03 -0.09 -4.69
CA ALA A 119 -25.58 -0.72 -5.88
C ALA A 119 -26.93 -0.06 -6.23
N GLY A 120 -27.02 0.53 -7.44
CA GLY A 120 -28.19 1.30 -7.88
C GLY A 120 -29.41 0.44 -8.24
N ASN A 121 -29.33 -0.88 -8.05
CA ASN A 121 -30.40 -1.80 -8.38
C ASN A 121 -31.32 -1.98 -7.15
N PRO A 122 -32.65 -1.92 -7.30
CA PRO A 122 -33.59 -2.05 -6.17
C PRO A 122 -33.47 -3.36 -5.38
N GLN A 123 -32.88 -4.41 -5.96
CA GLN A 123 -32.68 -5.73 -5.36
C GLN A 123 -31.37 -5.83 -4.54
N ASP A 124 -30.48 -4.85 -4.68
CA ASP A 124 -29.16 -4.81 -4.03
C ASP A 124 -29.09 -3.75 -2.91
N GLN A 125 -30.25 -3.26 -2.46
CA GLN A 125 -30.40 -2.29 -1.37
C GLN A 125 -29.81 -2.87 -0.07
N GLY A 126 -28.56 -2.50 0.22
CA GLY A 126 -27.78 -3.00 1.36
C GLY A 126 -26.40 -3.54 0.99
N SER A 127 -26.09 -3.69 -0.30
CA SER A 127 -24.75 -4.04 -0.77
C SER A 127 -23.92 -2.80 -1.12
N TYR A 128 -22.66 -2.81 -0.66
CA TYR A 128 -21.70 -1.73 -0.89
C TYR A 128 -20.55 -2.24 -1.74
N GLN A 129 -20.37 -1.64 -2.92
CA GLN A 129 -19.21 -1.92 -3.75
C GLN A 129 -18.11 -0.90 -3.45
N TRP A 130 -16.86 -1.35 -3.51
CA TRP A 130 -15.70 -0.52 -3.21
C TRP A 130 -14.70 -0.62 -4.35
N ALA A 131 -14.57 0.46 -5.11
CA ALA A 131 -13.48 0.62 -6.07
C ALA A 131 -12.21 1.06 -5.34
N CYS A 132 -11.05 0.69 -5.86
CA CYS A 132 -9.75 1.11 -5.35
C CYS A 132 -8.94 1.77 -6.45
N GLU A 133 -8.47 2.98 -6.19
CA GLU A 133 -7.64 3.77 -7.09
C GLU A 133 -6.41 4.30 -6.36
N SER A 134 -5.37 4.64 -7.12
CA SER A 134 -4.14 5.22 -6.57
C SER A 134 -3.43 6.08 -7.60
N ASN A 135 -2.73 7.11 -7.12
CA ASN A 135 -1.83 7.93 -7.95
C ASN A 135 -0.38 7.39 -8.01
N ALA A 136 -0.13 6.22 -7.42
CA ALA A 136 1.12 5.47 -7.57
C ALA A 136 1.06 4.56 -8.81
N SER A 137 2.23 4.12 -9.28
CA SER A 137 2.29 3.13 -10.36
C SER A 137 1.65 1.81 -9.94
N ALA A 138 0.86 1.19 -10.83
CA ALA A 138 0.18 -0.09 -10.60
C ALA A 138 1.12 -1.24 -10.15
N LYS A 139 2.41 -1.15 -10.48
CA LYS A 139 3.42 -2.12 -10.01
C LYS A 139 3.61 -2.11 -8.49
N TYR A 140 3.34 -0.98 -7.83
CA TYR A 140 3.40 -0.83 -6.38
C TYR A 140 2.06 -1.15 -5.68
N LEU A 141 0.98 -1.36 -6.42
CA LEU A 141 -0.33 -1.62 -5.82
C LEU A 141 -0.51 -3.11 -5.47
N PRO A 142 -1.22 -3.42 -4.37
CA PRO A 142 -1.64 -4.79 -4.08
C PRO A 142 -2.60 -5.29 -5.17
N ALA A 143 -2.72 -6.61 -5.32
CA ALA A 143 -3.55 -7.23 -6.36
C ALA A 143 -5.01 -6.77 -6.33
N SER A 144 -5.55 -6.51 -5.13
CA SER A 144 -6.94 -6.05 -4.91
C SER A 144 -7.18 -4.58 -5.27
N CYS A 145 -6.13 -3.83 -5.65
CA CYS A 145 -6.21 -2.41 -6.01
C CYS A 145 -5.55 -2.16 -7.39
N ARG A 146 -5.72 -3.11 -8.31
CA ARG A 146 -5.21 -3.08 -9.68
C ARG A 146 -6.33 -3.31 -10.67
#